data_AF-A0A2N4YZ72-F1
#
_entry.id   AF-A0A2N4YZ72-F1
#
_cell.length_a   1.000
_cell.length_b   1.000
_cell.length_c   1.000
_cell.angle_alpha   90.00
_cell.angle_beta   90.00
_cell.angle_gamma   90.00
#
_symmetry.space_group_name_H-M   'P 1'
#
loop_
_entity.id
_entity.type
_entity.pdbx_description
1 polymer ?
#
loop_
_entity_poly.entity_id
_entity_poly.type
_entity_poly.pdbx_seq_one_letter_code
_entity_poly.pdbx_strand_id
1 'polypeptide(L)'
;CPASVSIEQFRPNLVVTGAAAWDEDSWKVIRVGEVVFDVAKPCSRCIFTTVSPERGQKHPTGEPLETLKRFRTALDNGDVDFGQNLIARNSGVIRVGDEVEILARGPAKAYGAGESDDTPAPEAQQQATVAIEWQGQQFSGNNQQVLLEQLEQQGIRVPYSCRAGICGSCRIRLEEGEVSALKKNAVAGDGTILACSCVPKTALRLAP
;
A
#
# COMPACT_ATOMS: atom_id res chain seq x y z
N CYS A 1 17.48 1.97 -17.93
CA CYS A 1 16.73 3.23 -17.85
C CYS A 1 16.07 3.33 -16.47
N PRO A 2 16.37 4.33 -15.64
CA PRO A 2 15.57 4.57 -14.44
C PRO A 2 14.15 4.87 -14.90
N ALA A 3 13.17 4.13 -14.38
CA ALA A 3 11.77 4.39 -14.69
C ALA A 3 11.41 5.79 -14.21
N SER A 4 10.86 6.62 -15.10
CA SER A 4 10.35 7.94 -14.73
C SER A 4 9.22 7.78 -13.71
N VAL A 5 9.38 8.41 -12.54
CA VAL A 5 8.36 8.43 -11.48
C VAL A 5 7.44 9.62 -11.72
N SER A 6 6.13 9.36 -11.75
CA SER A 6 5.11 10.41 -11.91
C SER A 6 4.41 10.72 -10.59
N ILE A 7 3.99 11.96 -10.37
CA ILE A 7 3.35 12.39 -9.12
C ILE A 7 2.00 11.66 -8.88
N GLU A 8 1.33 11.26 -9.96
CA GLU A 8 0.07 10.52 -9.97
C GLU A 8 0.20 9.14 -9.31
N GLN A 9 1.40 8.56 -9.27
CA GLN A 9 1.66 7.32 -8.53
C GLN A 9 1.41 7.47 -7.02
N PHE A 10 1.59 8.69 -6.49
CA PHE A 10 1.35 9.02 -5.08
C PHE A 10 -0.08 9.48 -4.81
N ARG A 11 -0.89 9.67 -5.86
CA ARG A 11 -2.31 10.04 -5.82
C ARG A 11 -2.62 11.22 -4.89
N PRO A 12 -1.88 12.35 -4.98
CA PRO A 12 -2.20 13.51 -4.17
C PRO A 12 -3.48 14.19 -4.67
N ASN A 13 -4.15 14.92 -3.78
CA ASN A 13 -5.20 15.86 -4.17
C ASN A 13 -4.64 17.27 -4.41
N LEU A 14 -3.60 17.65 -3.66
CA LEU A 14 -2.93 18.95 -3.74
C LEU A 14 -1.44 18.73 -3.99
N VAL A 15 -0.89 19.46 -4.97
CA VAL A 15 0.53 19.48 -5.29
C VAL A 15 1.01 20.92 -5.17
N VAL A 16 2.03 21.13 -4.35
CA VAL A 16 2.58 22.47 -4.05
C VAL A 16 3.93 22.61 -4.73
N THR A 17 4.15 23.71 -5.43
CA THR A 17 5.41 24.07 -6.06
C THR A 17 6.08 25.22 -5.32
N GLY A 18 7.41 25.35 -5.41
CA GLY A 18 8.16 26.47 -4.81
C GLY A 18 8.60 26.25 -3.35
N ALA A 19 8.17 25.16 -2.72
CA ALA A 19 8.70 24.73 -1.44
C ALA A 19 10.06 24.01 -1.60
N ALA A 20 10.91 24.09 -0.57
CA ALA A 20 12.10 23.24 -0.50
C ALA A 20 11.69 21.77 -0.36
N ALA A 21 12.58 20.86 -0.76
CA ALA A 21 12.32 19.43 -0.60
C ALA A 21 12.02 19.10 0.87
N TRP A 22 10.91 18.39 1.11
CA TRP A 22 10.46 17.92 2.42
C TRP A 22 10.02 19.02 3.40
N ASP A 23 9.89 20.27 2.93
CA ASP A 23 9.46 21.37 3.79
C ASP A 23 8.08 21.10 4.43
N GLU A 24 7.23 20.35 3.72
CA GLU A 24 5.89 19.95 4.15
C GLU A 24 5.87 19.10 5.43
N ASP A 25 6.98 18.42 5.77
CA ASP A 25 7.07 17.60 6.98
C ASP A 25 7.00 18.44 8.27
N SER A 26 7.32 19.73 8.16
CA SER A 26 7.27 20.67 9.29
C SER A 26 5.94 21.42 9.41
N TRP A 27 5.06 21.34 8.42
CA TRP A 27 3.81 22.09 8.40
C TRP A 27 2.83 21.52 9.43
N LYS A 28 2.10 22.40 10.13
CA LYS A 28 1.04 22.03 11.08
C LYS A 28 -0.30 22.59 10.67
N VAL A 29 -0.32 23.83 10.20
CA VAL A 29 -1.52 24.47 9.68
C VAL A 29 -1.14 25.24 8.43
N ILE A 30 -1.88 25.04 7.35
CA ILE A 30 -1.72 25.77 6.09
C ILE A 30 -3.04 26.38 5.65
N ARG A 31 -2.96 27.44 4.86
CA ARG A 31 -4.11 28.01 4.16
C ARG A 31 -3.86 27.94 2.65
N VAL A 32 -4.86 27.49 1.91
CA VAL A 32 -4.86 27.48 0.44
C VAL A 32 -6.11 28.23 0.00
N GLY A 33 -5.92 29.39 -0.65
CA GLY A 33 -7.03 30.32 -0.91
C GLY A 33 -7.75 30.69 0.38
N GLU A 34 -9.03 30.33 0.48
CA GLU A 34 -9.90 30.62 1.64
C GLU A 34 -9.98 29.46 2.65
N VAL A 35 -9.41 28.30 2.31
CA VAL A 35 -9.57 27.08 3.10
C VAL A 35 -8.34 26.85 3.99
N VAL A 36 -8.58 26.68 5.29
CA VAL A 36 -7.54 26.34 6.26
C VAL A 36 -7.54 24.83 6.48
N PHE A 37 -6.34 24.25 6.46
CA PHE A 37 -6.10 22.84 6.67
C PHE A 37 -5.20 22.59 7.88
N ASP A 38 -5.58 21.61 8.68
CA ASP A 38 -4.68 20.96 9.62
C ASP A 38 -3.88 19.87 8.92
N VAL A 39 -2.56 19.88 9.12
CA VAL A 39 -1.68 18.79 8.71
C VAL A 39 -1.80 17.68 9.75
N ALA A 40 -2.61 16.68 9.43
CA ALA A 40 -3.02 15.66 10.39
C ALA A 40 -1.89 14.65 10.66
N LYS A 41 -1.28 14.13 9.60
CA LYS A 41 -0.19 13.14 9.69
C LYS A 41 0.54 12.94 8.35
N PRO A 42 1.79 12.45 8.39
CA PRO A 42 2.46 11.91 7.21
C PRO A 42 1.63 10.83 6.52
N CYS A 43 1.78 10.72 5.20
CA CYS A 43 1.06 9.74 4.41
C CYS A 43 1.96 8.55 4.06
N SER A 44 1.73 7.46 4.77
CA SER A 44 2.44 6.19 4.57
C SER A 44 2.08 5.57 3.23
N ARG A 45 3.11 5.10 2.52
CA ARG A 45 3.01 4.62 1.15
C ARG A 45 3.04 3.11 1.08
N CYS A 46 2.19 2.58 0.22
CA CYS A 46 2.04 1.16 0.00
C CYS A 46 2.54 0.77 -1.39
N ILE A 47 2.48 -0.52 -1.71
CA ILE A 47 2.86 -1.10 -3.00
C ILE A 47 2.17 -0.43 -4.19
N PHE A 48 1.05 0.26 -3.99
CA PHE A 48 0.31 0.87 -5.08
C PHE A 48 1.05 2.04 -5.73
N THR A 49 2.01 2.65 -5.04
CA THR A 49 2.90 3.64 -5.66
C THR A 49 3.77 3.03 -6.76
N THR A 50 3.95 1.70 -6.77
CA THR A 50 4.74 1.01 -7.80
C THR A 50 3.94 0.65 -9.04
N VAL A 51 2.63 0.89 -9.04
CA VAL A 51 1.76 0.65 -10.20
C VAL A 51 1.79 1.86 -11.12
N SER A 52 2.20 1.65 -12.38
CA SER A 52 2.13 2.68 -13.41
C SER A 52 0.66 3.08 -13.67
N PRO A 53 0.29 4.37 -13.57
CA PRO A 53 -1.07 4.83 -13.86
C PRO A 53 -1.48 4.58 -15.32
N GLU A 54 -0.54 4.70 -16.24
CA GLU A 54 -0.78 4.50 -17.67
C GLU A 54 -0.95 3.03 -18.05
N ARG A 55 -0.14 2.15 -17.46
CA ARG A 55 -0.08 0.73 -17.85
C ARG A 55 -0.84 -0.21 -16.91
N GLY A 56 -1.18 0.23 -15.70
CA GLY A 56 -1.79 -0.61 -14.67
C GLY A 56 -0.89 -1.73 -14.15
N GLN A 57 0.41 -1.70 -14.48
CA GLN A 57 1.37 -2.75 -14.14
C GLN A 57 2.30 -2.30 -13.02
N LYS A 58 2.62 -3.22 -12.11
CA LYS A 58 3.61 -3.01 -11.04
C LYS A 58 5.01 -2.92 -11.64
N HIS A 59 5.83 -2.04 -11.10
CA HIS A 59 7.24 -1.97 -11.45
C HIS A 59 7.95 -3.26 -10.98
N PRO A 60 8.74 -3.94 -11.85
CA PRO A 60 9.33 -5.23 -11.53
C PRO A 60 10.25 -5.21 -10.30
N THR A 61 10.89 -4.06 -10.03
CA THR A 61 11.78 -3.87 -8.88
C THR A 61 11.12 -3.12 -7.71
N GLY A 62 9.80 -2.90 -7.73
CA GLY A 62 9.11 -2.23 -6.62
C GLY A 62 9.37 -0.72 -6.50
N GLU A 63 9.89 -0.07 -7.54
CA GLU A 63 10.07 1.39 -7.55
C GLU A 63 8.74 2.12 -7.71
N PRO A 64 8.55 3.30 -7.08
CA PRO A 64 9.54 4.10 -6.33
C PRO A 64 9.65 3.74 -4.83
N LEU A 65 8.91 2.73 -4.37
CA LEU A 65 8.83 2.41 -2.94
C LEU A 65 10.18 1.93 -2.40
N GLU A 66 10.93 1.14 -3.17
CA GLU A 66 12.29 0.71 -2.79
C GLU A 66 13.26 1.90 -2.62
N THR A 67 13.20 2.89 -3.51
CA THR A 67 13.99 4.13 -3.32
C THR A 67 13.55 4.88 -2.06
N LEU A 68 12.24 5.03 -1.81
CA LEU A 68 11.75 5.71 -0.62
C LEU A 68 12.17 5.01 0.68
N LYS A 69 12.15 3.67 0.74
CA LYS A 69 12.61 2.92 1.92
C LYS A 69 14.01 3.31 2.38
N ARG A 70 14.91 3.67 1.45
CA ARG A 70 16.30 4.02 1.76
C ARG A 70 16.47 5.31 2.57
N PHE A 71 15.47 6.18 2.64
CA PHE A 71 15.60 7.47 3.34
C PHE A 71 14.32 8.05 3.92
N ARG A 72 13.15 7.47 3.64
CA ARG A 72 11.83 7.90 4.10
C ARG A 72 11.17 6.91 5.05
N THR A 73 11.95 6.00 5.63
CA THR A 73 11.43 5.09 6.65
C THR A 73 11.41 5.82 7.98
N ALA A 74 10.23 5.93 8.58
CA ALA A 74 10.00 6.58 9.84
C ALA A 74 10.65 5.79 10.99
N LEU A 75 11.46 6.48 11.82
CA LEU A 75 12.23 5.81 12.88
C LEU A 75 11.38 5.33 14.07
N ASP A 76 10.16 5.84 14.22
CA ASP A 76 9.26 5.51 15.32
C ASP A 76 8.39 4.27 15.04
N ASN A 77 7.98 4.06 13.79
CA ASN A 77 7.01 3.03 13.42
C ASN A 77 7.39 2.20 12.18
N GLY A 78 8.45 2.56 11.45
CA GLY A 78 8.92 1.85 10.26
C GLY A 78 8.10 2.09 9.00
N ASP A 79 7.14 3.02 9.02
CA ASP A 79 6.35 3.36 7.82
C ASP A 79 7.19 4.15 6.81
N VAL A 80 6.98 3.88 5.52
CA VAL A 80 7.62 4.64 4.43
C VAL A 80 6.71 5.80 4.05
N ASP A 81 7.06 7.03 4.43
CA ASP A 81 6.17 8.19 4.29
C ASP A 81 6.58 9.10 3.12
N PHE A 82 5.58 9.60 2.39
CA PHE A 82 5.76 10.64 1.37
C PHE A 82 4.51 11.51 1.28
N GLY A 83 4.63 12.83 1.42
CA GLY A 83 3.50 13.76 1.46
C GLY A 83 2.69 13.70 2.77
N GLN A 84 1.68 14.57 2.88
CA GLN A 84 0.93 14.83 4.11
C GLN A 84 -0.58 14.65 3.91
N ASN A 85 -1.27 14.14 4.94
CA ASN A 85 -2.73 14.09 4.99
C ASN A 85 -3.28 15.36 5.66
N LEU A 86 -4.28 15.97 5.03
CA LEU A 86 -4.85 17.24 5.46
C LEU A 86 -6.30 17.07 5.91
N ILE A 87 -6.72 17.85 6.91
CA ILE A 87 -8.12 17.97 7.35
C ILE A 87 -8.56 19.42 7.17
N ALA A 88 -9.60 19.65 6.39
CA ALA A 88 -10.15 20.99 6.19
C ALA A 88 -10.91 21.45 7.44
N ARG A 89 -10.60 22.67 7.93
CA ARG A 89 -11.32 23.31 9.04
C ARG A 89 -12.61 23.99 8.60
N ASN A 90 -12.65 24.42 7.34
CA ASN A 90 -13.79 25.09 6.73
C ASN A 90 -14.01 24.58 5.30
N SER A 91 -15.17 24.90 4.74
CA SER A 91 -15.48 24.65 3.32
C SER A 91 -15.22 25.90 2.49
N GLY A 92 -14.84 25.70 1.23
CA GLY A 92 -14.55 26.75 0.27
C GLY A 92 -14.07 26.18 -1.04
N VAL A 93 -13.80 27.05 -2.01
CA VAL A 93 -13.25 26.65 -3.31
C VAL A 93 -11.76 26.99 -3.34
N ILE A 94 -10.94 26.00 -3.66
CA ILE A 94 -9.52 26.18 -3.96
C ILE A 94 -9.27 25.93 -5.44
N ARG A 95 -8.29 26.62 -6.01
CA ARG A 95 -7.94 26.57 -7.43
C ARG A 95 -6.45 26.37 -7.62
N VAL A 96 -6.09 25.80 -8.78
CA VAL A 96 -4.69 25.78 -9.21
C VAL A 96 -4.19 27.21 -9.34
N GLY A 97 -3.05 27.50 -8.72
CA GLY A 97 -2.48 28.84 -8.67
C GLY A 97 -2.76 29.60 -7.37
N ASP A 98 -3.64 29.09 -6.49
CA ASP A 98 -3.81 29.67 -5.16
C ASP A 98 -2.51 29.56 -4.35
N GLU A 99 -2.19 30.64 -3.62
CA GLU A 99 -1.03 30.67 -2.74
C GLU A 99 -1.25 29.76 -1.52
N VAL A 100 -0.18 29.05 -1.14
CA VAL A 100 -0.14 28.24 0.08
C VAL A 100 0.59 29.01 1.16
N GLU A 101 -0.14 29.48 2.17
CA GLU A 101 0.42 30.14 3.33
C GLU A 101 0.59 29.15 4.48
N ILE A 102 1.76 29.12 5.10
CA ILE A 102 2.05 28.25 6.24
C ILE A 102 1.77 29.02 7.53
N LEU A 103 0.65 28.73 8.17
CA LEU A 103 0.18 29.42 9.38
C LEU A 103 0.87 28.93 10.66
N ALA A 104 1.27 27.66 10.69
CA ALA A 104 2.00 27.09 11.82
C ALA A 104 2.96 26.00 11.36
N ARG A 105 4.15 25.97 11.99
CA ARG A 105 5.16 24.92 11.82
C ARG A 105 5.40 24.19 13.14
N GLY A 106 5.96 23.00 13.04
CA GLY A 106 6.40 22.19 14.17
C GLY A 106 7.57 21.30 13.79
N PRO A 107 8.03 20.44 14.72
CA PRO A 107 9.11 19.51 14.44
C PRO A 107 8.68 18.53 13.34
N ALA A 108 9.57 18.35 12.36
CA ALA A 108 9.43 17.33 11.34
C ALA A 108 9.65 15.94 11.94
N LYS A 109 9.03 14.93 11.33
CA LYS A 109 9.26 13.53 11.69
C LYS A 109 10.68 13.11 11.30
N ALA A 110 11.32 12.29 12.14
CA ALA A 110 12.64 11.75 11.85
C ALA A 110 12.54 10.55 10.91
N TYR A 111 13.32 10.60 9.83
CA TYR A 111 13.40 9.56 8.81
C TYR A 111 14.82 9.04 8.68
N GLY A 112 14.95 7.79 8.28
CA GLY A 112 16.23 7.15 7.98
C GLY A 112 16.11 6.11 6.88
N ALA A 113 17.22 5.42 6.64
CA ALA A 113 17.20 4.18 5.91
C ALA A 113 16.39 3.17 6.72
N GLY A 114 15.33 2.65 6.11
CA GLY A 114 14.70 1.45 6.63
C GLY A 114 15.74 0.36 6.62
N GLU A 115 15.74 -0.48 7.66
CA GLU A 115 16.37 -1.79 7.53
C GLU A 115 15.80 -2.39 6.25
N SER A 116 16.67 -2.79 5.32
CA SER A 116 16.23 -3.63 4.22
C SER A 116 15.44 -4.74 4.89
N ASP A 117 14.19 -4.92 4.45
CA ASP A 117 13.68 -6.28 4.49
C ASP A 117 14.69 -7.04 3.61
N ASP A 118 15.75 -7.59 4.22
CA ASP A 118 16.39 -8.83 3.81
C ASP A 118 15.38 -9.96 4.02
N THR A 119 14.12 -9.72 3.68
CA THR A 119 13.31 -10.74 3.04
C THR A 119 14.07 -10.96 1.74
N PRO A 120 14.74 -12.10 1.56
CA PRO A 120 15.30 -12.43 0.26
C PRO A 120 14.20 -12.15 -0.75
N ALA A 121 14.53 -11.53 -1.89
CA ALA A 121 13.66 -11.61 -3.07
C ALA A 121 13.13 -13.05 -3.08
N PRO A 122 11.79 -13.26 -3.02
CA PRO A 122 11.23 -14.55 -2.63
C PRO A 122 12.03 -15.60 -3.38
N GLU A 123 12.77 -16.43 -2.63
CA GLU A 123 13.58 -17.48 -3.25
C GLU A 123 12.67 -18.11 -4.27
N ALA A 124 13.10 -18.16 -5.54
CA ALA A 124 12.26 -18.59 -6.63
C ALA A 124 11.78 -20.00 -6.31
N GLN A 125 10.64 -20.07 -5.62
CA GLN A 125 10.03 -21.32 -5.22
C GLN A 125 9.67 -21.95 -6.54
N GLN A 126 10.18 -23.16 -6.77
CA GLN A 126 9.82 -23.93 -7.95
C GLN A 126 8.30 -23.88 -8.07
N GLN A 127 7.84 -23.40 -9.22
CA GLN A 127 6.44 -23.17 -9.48
C GLN A 127 5.72 -24.49 -9.25
N ALA A 128 4.95 -24.53 -8.16
CA ALA A 128 4.29 -25.74 -7.70
C ALA A 128 2.79 -25.56 -7.87
N THR A 129 2.16 -26.62 -8.33
CA THR A 129 0.71 -26.71 -8.36
C THR A 129 0.22 -27.08 -6.97
N VAL A 130 -0.80 -26.36 -6.47
CA VAL A 130 -1.45 -26.64 -5.19
C VAL A 130 -2.93 -26.92 -5.40
N ALA A 131 -3.51 -27.81 -4.60
CA ALA A 131 -4.95 -28.01 -4.58
C ALA A 131 -5.59 -26.95 -3.69
N ILE A 132 -6.60 -26.24 -4.20
CA ILE A 132 -7.38 -25.27 -3.43
C ILE A 132 -8.84 -25.74 -3.41
N GLU A 133 -9.40 -25.89 -2.22
CA GLU A 133 -10.79 -26.22 -1.99
C GLU A 133 -11.53 -24.98 -1.45
N TRP A 134 -12.62 -24.60 -2.11
CA TRP A 134 -13.50 -23.51 -1.71
C TRP A 134 -14.95 -24.01 -1.68
N GLN A 135 -15.56 -24.06 -0.49
CA GLN A 135 -16.95 -24.53 -0.33
C GLN A 135 -17.23 -25.90 -0.99
N GLY A 136 -16.28 -26.84 -0.90
CA GLY A 136 -16.38 -28.17 -1.54
C GLY A 136 -16.07 -28.19 -3.05
N GLN A 137 -15.81 -27.05 -3.69
CA GLN A 137 -15.27 -26.99 -5.05
C GLN A 137 -13.74 -27.01 -5.00
N GLN A 138 -13.14 -28.05 -5.56
CA GLN A 138 -11.70 -28.18 -5.66
C GLN A 138 -11.20 -27.73 -7.03
N PHE A 139 -10.12 -26.94 -7.05
CA PHE A 139 -9.43 -26.54 -8.27
C PHE A 139 -7.92 -26.52 -8.09
N SER A 140 -7.22 -26.45 -9.21
CA SER A 140 -5.76 -26.43 -9.27
C SER A 140 -5.24 -24.98 -9.27
N GLY A 141 -4.55 -24.60 -8.20
CA GLY A 141 -3.87 -23.31 -8.06
C GLY A 141 -2.34 -23.43 -8.13
N ASN A 142 -1.64 -22.37 -7.73
CA ASN A 142 -0.20 -22.30 -7.65
C ASN A 142 0.30 -21.51 -6.42
N ASN A 143 1.60 -21.62 -6.15
CA ASN A 143 2.31 -20.93 -5.08
C ASN A 143 2.92 -19.57 -5.52
N GLN A 144 2.43 -18.96 -6.60
CA GLN A 144 2.97 -17.69 -7.15
C GLN A 144 1.94 -16.55 -7.11
N GLN A 145 0.65 -16.87 -7.25
CA GLN A 145 -0.44 -15.90 -7.30
C GLN A 145 -1.16 -15.77 -5.96
N VAL A 146 -1.67 -14.57 -5.66
CA VAL A 146 -2.50 -14.36 -4.47
C VAL A 146 -3.83 -15.10 -4.59
N LEU A 147 -4.34 -15.58 -3.46
CA LEU A 147 -5.58 -16.35 -3.38
C LEU A 147 -6.77 -15.65 -4.06
N LEU A 148 -6.90 -14.33 -3.91
CA LEU A 148 -7.99 -13.58 -4.52
C LEU A 148 -8.02 -13.75 -6.05
N GLU A 149 -6.87 -13.66 -6.73
CA GLU A 149 -6.80 -13.80 -8.18
C GLU A 149 -7.12 -15.22 -8.63
N GLN A 150 -6.63 -16.22 -7.88
CA GLN A 150 -6.88 -17.63 -8.18
C GLN A 150 -8.36 -17.99 -8.01
N LEU A 151 -9.03 -17.46 -6.99
CA LEU A 151 -10.47 -17.62 -6.79
C LEU A 151 -11.27 -16.94 -7.92
N GLU A 152 -10.90 -15.72 -8.30
CA GLU A 152 -11.55 -14.98 -9.39
C GLU A 152 -11.46 -15.70 -10.75
N GLN A 153 -10.32 -16.33 -11.05
CA GLN A 153 -10.13 -17.12 -12.27
C GLN A 153 -11.07 -18.32 -12.35
N GLN A 154 -11.52 -18.85 -11.21
CA GLN A 154 -12.51 -19.92 -11.12
C GLN A 154 -13.96 -19.38 -11.03
N GLY A 155 -14.15 -18.06 -11.17
CA GLY A 155 -15.46 -17.41 -11.06
C GLY A 155 -15.95 -17.21 -9.62
N ILE A 156 -15.12 -17.51 -8.61
CA ILE A 156 -15.47 -17.34 -7.20
C ILE A 156 -15.30 -15.87 -6.82
N ARG A 157 -16.38 -15.26 -6.31
CA ARG A 157 -16.41 -13.84 -5.94
C ARG A 157 -16.21 -13.65 -4.44
N VAL A 158 -15.01 -13.23 -4.06
CA VAL A 158 -14.72 -12.72 -2.71
C VAL A 158 -14.79 -11.19 -2.73
N PRO A 159 -15.45 -10.53 -1.76
CA PRO A 159 -15.47 -9.06 -1.70
C PRO A 159 -14.06 -8.47 -1.64
N TYR A 160 -13.77 -7.41 -2.37
CA TYR A 160 -12.49 -6.71 -2.25
C TYR A 160 -12.64 -5.22 -2.54
N SER A 161 -11.68 -4.42 -2.06
CA SER A 161 -11.61 -2.99 -2.35
C SER A 161 -10.19 -2.57 -2.75
N CYS A 162 -9.18 -2.81 -1.89
CA CYS A 162 -7.83 -2.30 -2.15
C CYS A 162 -6.87 -3.25 -2.89
N ARG A 163 -7.12 -4.57 -2.87
CA ARG A 163 -6.19 -5.63 -3.33
C ARG A 163 -4.74 -5.56 -2.77
N ALA A 164 -4.52 -4.76 -1.73
CA ALA A 164 -3.20 -4.48 -1.16
C ALA A 164 -3.07 -4.93 0.32
N GLY A 165 -4.08 -5.64 0.85
CA GLY A 165 -4.06 -6.15 2.21
C GLY A 165 -4.33 -5.13 3.32
N ILE A 166 -4.90 -3.97 2.98
CA ILE A 166 -5.10 -2.85 3.93
C ILE A 166 -6.59 -2.67 4.31
N CYS A 167 -7.52 -2.85 3.36
CA CYS A 167 -8.95 -2.60 3.62
C CYS A 167 -9.67 -3.72 4.39
N GLY A 168 -9.13 -4.93 4.42
CA GLY A 168 -9.76 -6.09 5.05
C GLY A 168 -11.02 -6.65 4.37
N SER A 169 -11.48 -6.09 3.25
CA SER A 169 -12.66 -6.61 2.54
C SER A 169 -12.49 -8.02 1.98
N CYS A 170 -11.27 -8.41 1.60
CA CYS A 170 -10.92 -9.71 1.03
C CYS A 170 -10.75 -10.83 2.07
N ARG A 171 -11.39 -10.67 3.22
CA ARG A 171 -11.23 -11.54 4.38
C ARG A 171 -11.98 -12.85 4.15
N ILE A 172 -11.31 -13.97 4.39
CA ILE A 172 -11.82 -15.34 4.28
C ILE A 172 -11.23 -16.20 5.40
N ARG A 173 -11.79 -17.37 5.65
CA ARG A 173 -11.29 -18.32 6.66
C ARG A 173 -10.41 -19.40 6.03
N LEU A 174 -9.24 -19.63 6.65
CA LEU A 174 -8.34 -20.73 6.33
C LEU A 174 -8.66 -21.89 7.28
N GLU A 175 -9.25 -22.95 6.75
CA GLU A 175 -9.64 -24.13 7.54
C GLU A 175 -8.49 -25.14 7.64
N GLU A 176 -7.80 -25.39 6.53
CA GLU A 176 -6.65 -26.29 6.45
C GLU A 176 -5.58 -25.72 5.51
N GLY A 177 -4.31 -26.03 5.81
CA GLY A 177 -3.15 -25.67 4.99
C GLY A 177 -2.40 -24.43 5.47
N GLU A 178 -1.42 -24.01 4.69
CA GLU A 178 -0.51 -22.90 5.03
C GLU A 178 -0.41 -21.88 3.90
N VAL A 179 -0.33 -20.60 4.26
CA VAL A 179 -0.16 -19.48 3.33
C VAL A 179 1.07 -18.64 3.66
N SER A 180 1.70 -18.09 2.63
CA SER A 180 2.69 -17.02 2.74
C SER A 180 1.98 -15.67 2.77
N ALA A 181 2.19 -14.90 3.83
CA ALA A 181 1.66 -13.55 3.97
C ALA A 181 2.57 -12.53 3.28
N LEU A 182 2.02 -11.70 2.39
CA LEU A 182 2.74 -10.57 1.77
C LEU A 182 2.76 -9.32 2.68
N LYS A 183 1.99 -9.33 3.77
CA LYS A 183 1.87 -8.24 4.75
C LYS A 183 1.70 -8.81 6.15
N LYS A 184 2.27 -8.13 7.15
CA LYS A 184 2.21 -8.53 8.58
C LYS A 184 0.78 -8.80 9.08
N ASN A 185 -0.20 -8.04 8.60
CA ASN A 185 -1.60 -8.14 9.02
C ASN A 185 -2.47 -9.02 8.11
N ALA A 186 -1.87 -9.77 7.17
CA ALA A 186 -2.64 -10.59 6.22
C ALA A 186 -3.17 -11.89 6.84
N VAL A 187 -2.59 -12.35 7.95
CA VAL A 187 -3.01 -13.56 8.68
C VAL A 187 -3.33 -13.15 10.12
N ALA A 188 -4.54 -13.46 10.57
CA ALA A 188 -4.99 -13.25 11.93
C ALA A 188 -4.92 -14.56 12.73
N GLY A 189 -4.75 -14.45 14.05
CA GLY A 189 -4.58 -15.62 14.95
C GLY A 189 -5.84 -16.48 15.15
N ASP A 190 -6.97 -16.06 14.60
CA ASP A 190 -8.27 -16.74 14.66
C ASP A 190 -8.53 -17.68 13.45
N GLY A 191 -7.53 -17.85 12.59
CA GLY A 191 -7.62 -18.63 11.34
C GLY A 191 -8.15 -17.82 10.15
N THR A 192 -8.29 -16.50 10.30
CA THR A 192 -8.77 -15.62 9.23
C THR A 192 -7.61 -15.05 8.43
N ILE A 193 -7.74 -14.99 7.11
CA ILE A 193 -6.70 -14.47 6.20
C ILE A 193 -7.26 -13.44 5.20
N LEU A 194 -6.38 -12.62 4.64
CA LEU A 194 -6.67 -11.70 3.55
C LEU A 194 -6.32 -12.35 2.21
N ALA A 195 -7.33 -12.81 1.46
CA ALA A 195 -7.14 -13.48 0.17
C ALA A 195 -6.28 -12.66 -0.81
N CYS A 196 -6.36 -11.33 -0.74
CA CYS A 196 -5.61 -10.42 -1.58
C CYS A 196 -4.14 -10.20 -1.17
N SER A 197 -3.67 -10.84 -0.09
CA SER A 197 -2.29 -10.72 0.40
C SER A 197 -1.72 -12.02 0.94
N CYS A 198 -2.34 -13.15 0.59
CA CYS A 198 -1.90 -14.50 0.94
C CYS A 198 -1.68 -15.32 -0.33
N VAL A 199 -0.54 -16.00 -0.41
CA VAL A 199 -0.17 -16.94 -1.48
C VAL A 199 -0.14 -18.35 -0.88
N PRO A 200 -0.71 -19.39 -1.52
CA PRO A 200 -0.65 -20.75 -1.00
C PRO A 200 0.78 -21.29 -0.86
N LYS A 201 1.08 -21.97 0.25
CA LYS A 201 2.29 -22.81 0.40
C LYS A 201 1.99 -24.28 0.20
N THR A 202 0.84 -24.74 0.69
CA THR A 202 0.40 -26.13 0.64
C THR A 202 -1.02 -26.21 0.05
N ALA A 203 -1.61 -27.41 0.01
CA ALA A 203 -3.02 -27.55 -0.33
C ALA A 203 -3.88 -26.85 0.74
N LEU A 204 -4.92 -26.15 0.29
CA LEU A 204 -5.74 -25.30 1.15
C LEU A 204 -7.20 -25.72 1.16
N ARG A 205 -7.84 -25.64 2.33
CA ARG A 205 -9.30 -25.59 2.45
C ARG A 205 -9.73 -24.23 2.97
N LEU A 206 -10.62 -23.57 2.21
CA LEU A 206 -11.03 -22.20 2.42
C LEU A 206 -12.55 -22.10 2.57
N ALA A 207 -12.98 -21.22 3.47
CA ALA A 207 -14.37 -20.86 3.69
C ALA A 207 -14.55 -19.33 3.59
N PRO A 208 -15.75 -18.85 3.18
CA PRO A 208 -16.06 -17.43 3.05
C PRO A 208 -15.92 -16.65 4.36
#